data_AF-A0A9D9K930-F1
#
_entry.id   AF-A0A9D9K930-F1
#
_cell.length_a   1.000
_cell.length_b   1.000
_cell.length_c   1.000
_cell.angle_alpha   90.00
_cell.angle_beta   90.00
_cell.angle_gamma   90.00
#
_symmetry.space_group_name_H-M   'P 1'
#
loop_
_entity.id
_entity.type
_entity.pdbx_description
1 polymer ?
#
loop_
_entity_poly.entity_id
_entity_poly.type
_entity_poly.pdbx_seq_one_letter_code
_entity_poly.pdbx_strand_id
1 'polypeptide(L)'
;MSVMTENQNFRVIWLSDSVNVHTDIQERHLPALRSGFAGYPMNPRWDALKFRAWKLGRQWRKALDAGEMCVRAKDSLLMSVRDVEASESEASSLDSEDTSLPARSSKWGTRILAWGW
;
A
#
# COMPACT_ATOMS: atom_id res chain seq x y z
N MET A 1 -12.17 -19.71 -23.14
CA MET A 1 -11.28 -19.62 -21.96
C MET A 1 -11.99 -18.73 -20.95
N SER A 2 -12.76 -19.31 -20.03
CA SER A 2 -13.53 -18.54 -19.04
C SER A 2 -12.66 -18.27 -17.83
N VAL A 3 -12.39 -16.99 -17.58
CA VAL A 3 -11.71 -16.53 -16.37
C VAL A 3 -12.69 -16.80 -15.21
N MET A 4 -12.37 -17.76 -14.35
CA MET A 4 -13.13 -17.98 -13.11
C MET A 4 -12.81 -16.80 -12.18
N THR A 5 -13.63 -15.76 -12.23
CA THR A 5 -13.63 -14.70 -11.24
C THR A 5 -14.22 -15.28 -9.95
N GLU A 6 -13.40 -16.03 -9.20
CA GLU A 6 -13.72 -16.28 -7.80
C GLU A 6 -13.92 -14.92 -7.13
N ASN A 7 -15.07 -14.71 -6.49
CA ASN A 7 -15.36 -13.53 -5.69
C ASN A 7 -14.32 -13.44 -4.57
N GLN A 8 -13.19 -12.78 -4.86
CA GLN A 8 -12.15 -12.44 -3.90
C GLN A 8 -12.77 -11.46 -2.92
N ASN A 9 -13.25 -11.99 -1.79
CA ASN A 9 -13.94 -11.22 -0.76
C ASN A 9 -12.89 -10.46 0.07
N PHE A 10 -12.29 -9.45 -0.55
CA PHE A 10 -11.33 -8.56 0.09
C PHE A 10 -12.05 -7.80 1.21
N ARG A 11 -11.57 -7.96 2.44
CA ARG A 11 -12.10 -7.26 3.60
C ARG A 11 -11.01 -6.53 4.35
N VAL A 12 -11.40 -5.51 5.09
CA VAL A 12 -10.50 -4.76 5.97
C VAL A 12 -10.40 -5.51 7.30
N ILE A 13 -9.17 -5.80 7.74
CA ILE A 13 -8.88 -6.38 9.05
C ILE A 13 -7.83 -5.56 9.78
N TRP A 14 -7.90 -5.55 11.11
CA TRP A 14 -6.95 -4.83 11.95
C TRP A 14 -5.73 -5.71 12.18
N LEU A 15 -4.54 -5.21 11.87
CA LEU A 15 -3.24 -5.85 12.16
C LEU A 15 -2.71 -5.45 13.53
N SER A 16 -2.88 -4.18 13.90
CA SER A 16 -2.60 -3.58 15.21
C SER A 16 -3.60 -2.45 15.48
N ASP A 17 -3.49 -1.78 16.62
CA ASP A 17 -4.39 -0.68 17.02
C ASP A 17 -4.40 0.49 16.03
N SER A 18 -3.33 0.66 15.24
CA SER A 18 -3.13 1.77 14.32
C SER A 18 -2.96 1.35 12.85
N VAL A 19 -3.15 0.06 12.53
CA VAL A 19 -2.89 -0.45 11.17
C VAL A 19 -3.99 -1.41 10.73
N ASN A 20 -4.66 -1.05 9.64
CA ASN A 20 -5.67 -1.82 8.93
C ASN A 20 -5.12 -2.32 7.60
N VAL A 21 -5.61 -3.45 7.09
CA VAL A 21 -5.18 -3.96 5.77
C VAL A 21 -6.35 -4.60 5.03
N HIS A 22 -6.37 -4.43 3.70
CA HIS A 22 -7.23 -5.21 2.83
C HIS A 22 -6.59 -6.58 2.55
N THR A 23 -7.32 -7.65 2.84
CA THR A 23 -6.86 -9.01 2.57
C THR A 23 -8.01 -9.97 2.30
N ASP A 24 -7.71 -10.98 1.50
CA ASP A 24 -8.52 -12.17 1.22
C ASP A 24 -8.26 -13.31 2.22
N ILE A 25 -7.30 -13.14 3.14
CA ILE A 25 -6.91 -14.19 4.09
C ILE A 25 -8.11 -14.61 4.94
N GLN A 26 -8.34 -15.92 5.02
CA GLN A 26 -9.43 -16.51 5.81
C GLN A 26 -9.23 -16.24 7.30
N GLU A 27 -10.33 -16.06 8.03
CA GLU A 27 -10.33 -15.61 9.42
C GLU A 27 -9.48 -16.49 10.36
N ARG A 28 -9.53 -17.81 10.16
CA ARG A 28 -8.72 -18.79 10.92
C ARG A 28 -7.20 -18.59 10.81
N HIS A 29 -6.73 -17.83 9.82
CA HIS A 29 -5.31 -17.55 9.58
C HIS A 29 -4.88 -16.15 10.01
N LEU A 30 -5.84 -15.26 10.35
CA LEU A 30 -5.53 -13.90 10.81
C LEU A 30 -4.65 -13.85 12.06
N PRO A 31 -4.77 -14.76 13.06
CA PRO A 31 -3.84 -14.75 14.19
C PRO A 31 -2.39 -14.94 13.77
N ALA A 32 -2.12 -15.77 12.76
CA ALA A 32 -0.77 -15.98 12.24
C ALA A 32 -0.27 -14.74 11.48
N LEU A 33 -1.12 -14.11 10.67
CA LEU A 33 -0.84 -12.84 9.99
C LEU A 33 -0.44 -11.74 10.98
N ARG A 34 -1.27 -11.51 12.00
CA ARG A 34 -1.02 -10.55 13.09
C ARG A 34 0.27 -10.86 13.83
N SER A 35 0.52 -12.13 14.13
CA SER A 35 1.75 -12.56 14.80
C SER A 35 3.00 -12.21 13.98
N GLY A 36 2.94 -12.40 12.67
CA GLY A 36 4.02 -12.05 11.74
C GLY A 36 4.29 -10.56 11.72
N PHE A 37 3.23 -9.75 11.64
CA PHE A 37 3.31 -8.29 11.67
C PHE A 37 3.88 -7.76 13.00
N ALA A 38 3.39 -8.29 14.12
CA ALA A 38 3.88 -7.97 15.46
C ALA A 38 5.32 -8.46 15.75
N GLY A 39 5.90 -9.28 14.86
CA GLY A 39 7.32 -9.70 14.93
C GLY A 39 7.57 -10.94 15.77
N TYR A 40 6.52 -11.68 16.15
CA TYR A 40 6.67 -12.94 16.87
C TYR A 40 7.43 -13.98 16.02
N PRO A 41 8.15 -14.91 16.67
CA PRO A 41 8.78 -16.03 15.98
C PRO A 41 7.74 -16.92 15.28
N MET A 42 8.20 -17.69 14.31
CA MET A 42 7.37 -18.71 13.65
C MET A 42 6.92 -19.74 14.69
N ASN A 43 5.63 -20.11 14.68
CA ASN A 43 5.14 -21.24 15.46
C ASN A 43 5.31 -22.55 14.66
N PRO A 44 6.11 -23.52 15.11
CA PRO A 44 6.35 -24.78 14.39
C PRO A 44 5.10 -25.66 14.21
N ARG A 45 4.02 -25.40 14.97
CA ARG A 45 2.75 -26.15 14.88
C ARG A 45 1.81 -25.62 13.80
N TRP A 46 2.17 -24.53 13.12
CA TRP A 46 1.35 -23.97 12.06
C TRP A 46 1.40 -24.82 10.80
N ASP A 47 0.22 -24.96 10.18
CA ASP A 47 0.12 -25.47 8.81
C ASP A 47 0.74 -24.47 7.80
N ALA A 48 0.90 -24.93 6.56
CA ALA A 48 1.51 -24.13 5.50
C ALA A 48 0.75 -22.82 5.22
N LEU A 49 -0.58 -22.79 5.37
CA LEU A 49 -1.40 -21.60 5.13
C LEU A 49 -1.19 -20.56 6.23
N LYS A 50 -1.16 -20.97 7.50
CA LYS A 50 -0.81 -20.10 8.62
C LYS A 50 0.63 -19.60 8.52
N PHE A 51 1.57 -20.45 8.12
CA PHE A 51 2.95 -20.03 7.88
C PHE A 51 3.04 -18.96 6.78
N ARG A 52 2.30 -19.13 5.66
CA ARG A 52 2.22 -18.14 4.59
C ARG A 52 1.64 -16.82 5.09
N ALA A 53 0.55 -16.85 5.87
CA ALA A 53 -0.05 -15.68 6.47
C ALA A 53 0.93 -14.95 7.40
N TRP A 54 1.62 -15.68 8.28
CA TRP A 54 2.69 -15.12 9.13
C TRP A 54 3.82 -14.49 8.33
N LYS A 55 4.29 -15.16 7.27
CA LYS A 55 5.35 -14.64 6.41
C LYS A 55 4.94 -13.33 5.75
N LEU A 56 3.69 -13.23 5.29
CA LEU A 56 3.13 -12.01 4.71
C LEU A 56 3.11 -10.86 5.73
N GLY A 57 2.61 -11.11 6.95
CA GLY A 57 2.61 -10.09 8.00
C GLY A 57 4.01 -9.59 8.32
N ARG A 58 5.00 -10.50 8.37
CA ARG A 58 6.41 -10.14 8.55
C ARG A 58 6.96 -9.30 7.40
N GLN A 59 6.57 -9.60 6.16
CA GLN A 59 6.96 -8.82 4.97
C GLN A 59 6.41 -7.40 5.05
N TRP A 60 5.13 -7.24 5.40
CA TRP A 60 4.51 -5.93 5.57
C TRP A 60 5.17 -5.08 6.66
N ARG A 61 5.49 -5.68 7.81
CA ARG A 61 6.24 -4.97 8.85
C ARG A 61 7.58 -4.46 8.33
N LYS A 62 8.34 -5.32 7.63
CA LYS A 62 9.62 -4.93 7.04
C LYS A 62 9.48 -3.83 5.99
N ALA A 63 8.44 -3.89 5.17
CA ALA A 63 8.19 -2.89 4.14
C ALA A 63 7.77 -1.54 4.77
N LEU A 64 7.02 -1.55 5.87
CA LEU A 64 6.78 -0.35 6.68
C LEU A 64 8.08 0.21 7.27
N ASP A 65 8.89 -0.64 7.89
CA ASP A 65 10.17 -0.23 8.49
C ASP A 65 11.15 0.33 7.42
N ALA A 66 11.06 -0.17 6.19
CA ALA A 66 11.86 0.28 5.05
C ALA A 66 11.28 1.52 4.33
N GLY A 67 10.07 1.97 4.67
CA GLY A 67 9.38 3.06 3.99
C GLY A 67 8.83 2.71 2.60
N GLU A 68 8.76 1.43 2.25
CA GLU A 68 8.14 0.95 1.00
C GLU A 68 6.60 0.90 1.08
N MET A 69 6.09 0.79 2.31
CA MET A 69 4.67 0.92 2.63
C MET A 69 4.45 2.07 3.60
N CYS A 70 3.26 2.63 3.58
CA CYS A 70 2.82 3.67 4.50
C CYS A 70 1.42 3.37 5.04
N VAL A 71 1.08 3.99 6.17
CA VAL A 71 -0.26 3.93 6.75
C VAL A 71 -0.98 5.22 6.38
N ARG A 72 -2.06 5.11 5.62
CA ARG A 72 -2.89 6.25 5.22
C ARG A 72 -3.57 6.83 6.46
N ALA A 73 -3.39 8.13 6.71
CA ALA A 73 -3.87 8.80 7.92
C ALA A 73 -5.40 8.79 8.09
N LYS A 74 -6.16 8.74 7.00
CA LYS A 74 -7.63 8.86 7.01
C LYS A 74 -8.34 7.64 7.61
N ASP A 75 -7.84 6.44 7.31
CA ASP A 75 -8.50 5.16 7.60
C ASP A 75 -7.54 4.13 8.25
N SER A 76 -6.32 4.57 8.55
CA SER A 76 -5.23 3.73 9.06
C SER A 76 -4.90 2.55 8.14
N LEU A 77 -5.18 2.65 6.84
CA LEU A 77 -4.97 1.57 5.91
C LEU A 77 -3.50 1.48 5.49
N LEU A 78 -2.96 0.27 5.56
CA LEU A 78 -1.63 -0.09 5.08
C LEU A 78 -1.64 -0.16 3.55
N MET A 79 -0.77 0.63 2.93
CA MET A 79 -0.69 0.76 1.47
C MET A 79 0.76 0.78 0.97
N SER A 80 0.95 0.38 -0.29
CA SER A 80 2.21 0.62 -1.00
C SER A 80 2.34 2.11 -1.32
N VAL A 81 3.54 2.67 -1.15
CA VAL A 81 3.79 4.08 -1.50
C VAL A 81 3.49 4.36 -2.98
N ARG A 82 3.76 3.39 -3.86
CA ARG A 82 3.49 3.51 -5.30
C ARG A 82 2.00 3.68 -5.62
N ASP A 83 1.13 3.06 -4.83
CA ASP A 83 -0.32 3.15 -5.03
C ASP A 83 -0.86 4.52 -4.60
N VAL A 84 -0.20 5.16 -3.62
CA VAL A 84 -0.54 6.51 -3.17
C VAL A 84 -0.16 7.54 -4.23
N GLU A 85 1.06 7.48 -4.78
CA GLU A 85 1.53 8.41 -5.82
C GLU A 85 0.68 8.34 -7.11
N ALA A 86 0.23 7.15 -7.49
CA ALA A 86 -0.68 6.98 -8.63
C ALA A 86 -2.04 7.66 -8.38
N SER A 87 -2.57 7.57 -7.17
CA SER A 87 -3.87 8.17 -6.81
C SER A 87 -3.85 9.70 -6.70
N GLU A 88 -2.71 10.31 -6.41
CA GLU A 88 -2.55 11.77 -6.39
C GLU A 88 -2.34 12.35 -7.80
N SER A 89 -1.80 11.55 -8.72
CA SER A 89 -1.51 11.97 -10.10
C SER A 89 -2.76 12.08 -10.99
N GLU A 90 -3.82 11.32 -10.71
CA GLU A 90 -5.07 11.35 -11.50
C GLU A 90 -6.05 12.47 -11.08
N ALA A 91 -5.87 13.07 -9.91
CA ALA A 91 -6.74 14.15 -9.43
C ALA A 91 -6.43 15.52 -10.07
N SER A 92 -5.36 15.64 -10.87
CA SER A 92 -4.91 16.89 -11.47
C SER A 92 -5.35 17.10 -12.93
N SER A 93 -6.07 16.18 -13.56
CA SER A 93 -6.32 16.21 -15.02
C SER A 93 -7.80 16.28 -15.45
N LEU A 94 -8.67 16.90 -14.67
CA LEU A 94 -10.05 17.23 -15.09
C LEU A 94 -10.41 18.68 -14.72
N ASP A 95 -9.72 19.62 -15.35
CA ASP A 95 -10.35 20.90 -15.73
C ASP A 95 -9.63 21.46 -16.95
N SER A 96 -10.23 21.33 -18.12
CA SER A 96 -9.91 22.10 -19.33
C SER A 96 -10.97 21.80 -20.39
N GLU A 97 -12.13 22.42 -20.21
CA GLU A 97 -13.06 22.67 -21.30
C GLU A 97 -12.51 23.85 -22.14
N ASP A 98 -12.27 23.56 -23.41
CA ASP A 98 -12.21 24.41 -24.60
C ASP A 98 -11.88 25.92 -24.48
N THR A 99 -10.73 26.35 -25.03
CA THR A 99 -10.65 27.41 -26.07
C THR A 99 -9.21 27.57 -26.60
N SER A 100 -9.04 27.17 -27.86
CA SER A 100 -8.03 27.57 -28.85
C SER A 100 -7.13 28.79 -28.55
N LEU A 101 -5.79 28.61 -28.62
CA LEU A 101 -4.85 29.23 -29.58
C LEU A 101 -3.36 28.89 -29.24
N PRO A 102 -2.42 28.90 -30.21
CA PRO A 102 -1.14 28.21 -30.09
C PRO A 102 0.07 29.09 -29.72
N ALA A 103 1.11 28.38 -29.29
CA ALA A 103 2.53 28.71 -29.32
C ALA A 103 3.08 29.69 -28.27
N ARG A 104 3.87 29.14 -27.33
CA ARG A 104 5.31 29.48 -27.24
C ARG A 104 6.09 28.52 -26.35
N SER A 105 7.05 27.86 -26.98
CA SER A 105 8.27 27.35 -26.36
C SER A 105 8.87 28.36 -25.39
N SER A 106 9.25 27.92 -24.18
CA SER A 106 10.36 28.51 -23.43
C SER A 106 10.92 27.51 -22.42
N LYS A 107 12.22 27.23 -22.63
CA LYS A 107 13.17 26.61 -21.70
C LYS A 107 13.03 27.18 -20.29
N TRP A 108 12.95 26.29 -19.31
CA TRP A 108 13.48 26.52 -17.97
C TRP A 108 14.48 25.38 -17.73
N GLY A 109 15.75 25.63 -17.42
CA GLY A 109 16.25 26.71 -16.61
C GLY A 109 16.96 26.04 -15.43
N THR A 110 18.28 26.05 -15.51
CA THR A 110 19.30 25.49 -14.63
C THR A 110 19.02 25.56 -13.12
N ARG A 111 19.47 24.50 -12.43
CA ARG A 111 19.73 24.34 -10.98
C ARG A 111 20.13 25.61 -10.23
N ILE A 112 19.66 25.74 -8.98
CA ILE A 112 20.39 26.44 -7.91
C ILE A 112 20.37 25.57 -6.63
N LEU A 113 21.57 25.36 -6.08
CA LEU A 113 21.88 24.81 -4.77
C LEU A 113 21.79 25.90 -3.69
N ALA A 114 21.54 25.47 -2.45
CA ALA A 114 22.21 25.91 -1.20
C ALA A 114 21.40 26.66 -0.10
N TRP A 115 21.16 25.92 1.00
CA TRP A 115 21.56 26.15 2.42
C TRP A 115 20.95 27.27 3.30
N GLY A 116 20.79 26.91 4.59
CA GLY A 116 20.73 27.79 5.77
C GLY A 116 19.38 27.70 6.48
N TRP A 117 19.26 27.47 7.80
CA TRP A 117 20.14 27.78 8.94
C TRP A 117 20.24 26.62 9.93
#